data_AF-A0A7C4JSK4-F1
#
_entry.id   AF-A0A7C4JSK4-F1
#
_cell.length_a   1.000
_cell.length_b   1.000
_cell.length_c   1.000
_cell.angle_alpha   90.00
_cell.angle_beta   90.00
_cell.angle_gamma   90.00
#
_symmetry.space_group_name_H-M   'P 1'
#
loop_
_entity.id
_entity.type
_entity.pdbx_description
1 polymer ?
#
loop_
_entity_poly.entity_id
_entity_poly.type
_entity_poly.pdbx_seq_one_letter_code
_entity_poly.pdbx_strand_id
1 'polypeptide(L)'
;MRKILNNLLILLGVRILGLKALNIIFIEIIYRNYILSVSPEIPFYIVRPKEAEVISYLSDGHYKFPWVFKKNNIYYFGRLDFRDSSGIVFLDLLHDILGINHSVYKKAIIVLDNVNSLTSAEFLMEKVQSLCCYEVPHLLVVYPSIRKDNKTYYLKDNPKLLEILRQIEESGGFIIQGTYYDKDFSYKINQDLNLLASYGIFPVAFKFYDISDKSKYVDPGKYFNILLYDDLIITKKLYTLLYPINLGEFNPKDPKNLISILEKARNMLALRDAIVGISIPVYVNVKEIEKLVINLKKLGYDFMDFSKEPYHVENENLIIRNKEGKKYILSKVPLYEKTPVEKFFDKFIEYLRVILVFAVTSFILIIIWLIKNRHKLYEKDEKR
;
A
#
# COMPACT_ATOMS: atom_id res chain seq x y z
N MET A 1 20.82 30.20 30.42
CA MET A 1 19.89 29.88 29.31
C MET A 1 18.42 29.84 29.75
N ARG A 2 17.99 28.97 30.69
CA ARG A 2 16.60 28.87 31.19
C ARG A 2 15.97 30.19 31.72
N LYS A 3 16.78 31.00 32.41
CA LYS A 3 16.36 32.30 32.98
C LYS A 3 16.13 33.38 31.93
N ILE A 4 16.89 33.32 30.83
CA ILE A 4 16.78 34.24 29.68
C ILE A 4 15.53 33.89 28.87
N LEU A 5 15.28 32.60 28.64
CA LEU A 5 14.06 32.12 27.98
C LEU A 5 12.79 32.54 28.75
N ASN A 6 12.78 32.33 30.07
CA ASN A 6 11.64 32.72 30.92
C ASN A 6 11.38 34.23 30.88
N ASN A 7 12.43 35.07 30.88
CA ASN A 7 12.26 36.52 30.79
C ASN A 7 11.73 36.96 29.41
N LEU A 8 12.18 36.30 28.32
CA LEU A 8 11.68 36.57 26.96
C LEU A 8 10.19 36.21 26.82
N LEU A 9 9.75 35.12 27.45
CA LEU A 9 8.37 34.65 27.44
C LEU A 9 7.43 35.52 28.28
N ILE A 10 7.91 36.04 29.42
CA ILE A 10 7.16 37.01 30.25
C ILE A 10 6.97 38.32 29.48
N LEU A 11 7.98 38.80 28.76
CA LEU A 11 7.89 39.97 27.87
C LEU A 11 6.87 39.82 26.73
N LEU A 12 6.61 38.58 26.29
CA LEU A 12 5.57 38.27 25.28
C LEU A 12 4.17 38.02 25.89
N GLY A 13 4.02 38.15 27.21
CA GLY A 13 2.76 37.89 27.91
C GLY A 13 2.39 36.40 28.01
N VAL A 14 3.38 35.51 27.85
CA VAL A 14 3.22 34.05 27.91
C VAL A 14 3.67 33.56 29.28
N ARG A 15 2.74 33.12 30.13
CA ARG A 15 3.06 32.50 31.42
C ARG A 15 3.28 31.00 31.21
N ILE A 16 4.54 30.56 31.16
CA ILE A 16 4.85 29.14 31.28
C ILE A 16 4.61 28.74 32.72
N LEU A 17 3.51 28.04 32.97
CA LEU A 17 3.41 27.24 34.18
C LEU A 17 4.40 26.09 34.03
N GLY A 18 5.57 26.23 34.65
CA GLY A 18 6.45 25.10 34.91
C GLY A 18 5.72 24.15 35.85
N LEU A 19 4.90 23.27 35.29
CA LEU A 19 4.12 22.29 36.04
C LEU A 19 5.06 21.19 36.53
N LYS A 20 5.49 21.31 37.79
CA LYS A 20 5.69 20.12 38.60
C LYS A 20 4.32 19.44 38.74
N ALA A 21 4.18 18.27 38.09
CA ALA A 21 3.22 17.22 38.40
C ALA A 21 1.74 17.63 38.51
N LEU A 22 1.11 17.94 37.38
CA LEU A 22 -0.28 17.51 37.14
C LEU A 22 -0.18 16.52 35.98
N ASN A 23 -0.30 15.22 36.27
CA ASN A 23 -0.40 14.16 35.26
C ASN A 23 -1.79 14.26 34.61
N ILE A 24 -2.03 15.33 33.83
CA ILE A 24 -3.21 15.41 32.98
C ILE A 24 -2.93 14.53 31.78
N ILE A 25 -3.79 13.53 31.59
CA ILE A 25 -3.70 12.58 30.50
C ILE A 25 -4.62 13.08 29.39
N PHE A 26 -4.03 13.45 28.26
CA PHE A 26 -4.80 13.84 27.07
C PHE A 26 -5.07 12.62 26.22
N ILE A 27 -6.32 12.51 25.77
CA ILE A 27 -6.77 11.42 24.90
C ILE A 27 -7.14 11.90 23.50
N GLU A 28 -7.36 13.21 23.35
CA GLU A 28 -7.87 13.80 22.11
C GLU A 28 -7.26 15.18 21.83
N ILE A 29 -7.04 15.45 20.54
CA ILE A 29 -6.85 16.79 20.00
C ILE A 29 -8.13 17.17 19.26
N ILE A 30 -8.70 18.31 19.63
CA ILE A 30 -9.84 18.93 18.95
C ILE A 30 -9.28 20.01 18.04
N TYR A 31 -9.37 19.80 16.74
CA TYR A 31 -8.86 20.72 15.72
C TYR A 31 -9.97 21.03 14.72
N ARG A 32 -10.42 22.30 14.70
CA ARG A 32 -11.59 22.72 13.91
C ARG A 32 -12.81 21.84 14.27
N ASN A 33 -13.35 21.11 13.29
CA ASN A 33 -14.44 20.14 13.45
C ASN A 33 -13.97 18.68 13.56
N TYR A 34 -12.65 18.44 13.67
CA TYR A 34 -12.06 17.12 13.80
C TYR A 34 -11.66 16.82 15.24
N ILE A 35 -11.83 15.55 15.62
CA ILE A 35 -11.33 14.99 16.87
C ILE A 35 -10.31 13.92 16.47
N LEU A 36 -9.07 14.11 16.89
CA LEU A 36 -7.96 13.21 16.60
C LEU A 36 -7.57 12.49 17.89
N SER A 37 -7.51 11.17 17.85
CA SER A 37 -7.04 10.37 18.98
C SER A 37 -5.57 10.64 19.26
N VAL A 38 -5.19 10.60 20.53
CA VAL A 38 -3.81 10.73 21.00
C VAL A 38 -3.52 9.67 22.05
N SER A 39 -2.30 9.12 22.05
CA SER A 39 -1.88 8.21 23.10
C SER A 39 -1.76 8.95 24.44
N PRO A 40 -2.37 8.44 25.52
CA PRO A 40 -2.25 8.93 26.90
C PRO A 40 -0.82 9.20 27.39
N GLU A 41 0.16 8.48 26.83
CA GLU A 41 1.56 8.53 27.24
C GLU A 41 2.31 9.74 26.65
N ILE A 42 1.70 10.45 25.71
CA ILE A 42 2.34 11.55 24.98
C ILE A 42 2.24 12.84 25.81
N PRO A 43 3.37 13.44 26.24
CA PRO A 43 3.34 14.69 26.99
C PRO A 43 3.06 15.88 26.07
N PHE A 44 2.20 16.79 26.54
CA PHE A 44 1.92 18.07 25.91
C PHE A 44 2.24 19.23 26.84
N TYR A 45 2.73 20.34 26.27
CA TYR A 45 2.91 21.59 27.00
C TYR A 45 1.66 22.46 26.84
N ILE A 46 1.04 22.82 27.96
CA ILE A 46 -0.14 23.70 27.97
C ILE A 46 0.29 25.10 28.38
N VAL A 47 -0.21 26.07 27.64
CA VAL A 47 -0.14 27.48 27.98
C VAL A 47 -1.56 28.02 27.93
N ARG A 48 -1.94 28.83 28.92
CA ARG A 48 -3.21 29.58 28.88
C ARG A 48 -2.93 30.99 28.34
N PRO A 49 -3.16 31.25 27.05
CA PRO A 49 -2.91 32.56 26.50
C PRO A 49 -3.95 33.56 27.02
N LYS A 50 -3.52 34.81 27.23
CA LYS A 50 -4.43 35.96 27.31
C LYS A 50 -4.52 36.59 25.92
N GLU A 51 -5.74 36.92 25.48
CA GLU A 51 -5.99 37.64 24.22
C GLU A 51 -5.33 36.96 23.01
N ALA A 52 -5.66 35.69 22.77
CA ALA A 52 -5.20 34.94 21.61
C ALA A 52 -6.36 34.17 20.96
N GLU A 53 -6.26 33.98 19.65
CA GLU A 53 -7.16 33.12 18.90
C GLU A 53 -6.74 31.66 19.12
N VAL A 54 -7.58 30.87 19.80
CA VAL A 54 -7.32 29.45 20.00
C VAL A 54 -7.80 28.68 18.78
N ILE A 55 -6.88 27.92 18.18
CA ILE A 55 -7.09 27.17 16.93
C ILE A 55 -7.37 25.70 17.23
N SER A 56 -6.72 25.14 18.25
CA SER A 56 -6.86 23.75 18.65
C SER A 56 -6.80 23.59 20.16
N TYR A 57 -7.52 22.58 20.65
CA TYR A 57 -7.60 22.23 22.06
C TYR A 57 -7.12 20.78 22.28
N LEU A 58 -6.52 20.53 23.44
CA LEU A 58 -6.36 19.20 23.99
C LEU A 58 -7.55 18.88 24.91
N SER A 59 -7.98 17.63 24.94
CA SER A 59 -9.07 17.14 25.79
C SER A 59 -8.61 15.93 26.61
N ASP A 60 -8.94 15.95 27.91
CA ASP A 60 -8.80 14.81 28.82
C ASP A 60 -10.10 13.98 28.94
N GLY A 61 -11.09 14.28 28.10
CA GLY A 61 -12.44 13.70 28.14
C GLY A 61 -13.45 14.49 28.97
N HIS A 62 -12.99 15.40 29.83
CA HIS A 62 -13.85 16.23 30.68
C HIS A 62 -13.66 17.73 30.40
N TYR A 63 -12.42 18.17 30.28
CA TYR A 63 -12.02 19.56 30.13
C TYR A 63 -11.22 19.76 28.83
N LYS A 64 -11.34 20.98 28.28
CA LYS A 64 -10.59 21.41 27.10
C LYS A 64 -9.53 22.43 27.50
N PHE A 65 -8.34 22.25 26.95
CA PHE A 65 -7.17 23.09 27.22
C PHE A 65 -6.64 23.66 25.91
N PRO A 66 -6.45 24.99 25.79
CA PRO A 66 -5.83 25.58 24.60
C PRO A 66 -4.47 24.94 24.33
N TRP A 67 -4.24 24.52 23.09
CA TRP A 67 -3.00 23.84 22.69
C TRP A 67 -2.29 24.53 21.53
N VAL A 68 -3.02 24.81 20.45
CA VAL A 68 -2.52 25.64 19.35
C VAL A 68 -3.29 26.94 19.35
N PHE A 69 -2.58 28.06 19.34
CA PHE A 69 -3.19 29.38 19.29
C PHE A 69 -2.31 30.35 18.52
N LYS A 70 -2.94 31.39 17.99
CA LYS A 70 -2.31 32.49 17.29
C LYS A 70 -2.45 33.75 18.12
N LYS A 71 -1.32 34.45 18.31
CA LYS A 71 -1.28 35.79 18.88
C LYS A 71 -0.54 36.69 17.91
N ASN A 72 -1.25 37.68 17.37
CA ASN A 72 -0.77 38.51 16.26
C ASN A 72 -0.35 37.63 15.06
N ASN A 73 0.92 37.68 14.67
CA ASN A 73 1.50 36.89 13.57
C ASN A 73 2.29 35.66 14.05
N ILE A 74 2.21 35.30 15.33
CA ILE A 74 2.97 34.19 15.90
C ILE A 74 2.01 33.04 16.23
N TYR A 75 2.33 31.86 15.69
CA TYR A 75 1.65 30.61 16.02
C TYR A 75 2.42 29.89 17.12
N TYR A 76 1.69 29.48 18.16
CA TYR A 76 2.23 28.72 19.28
C TYR A 76 1.72 27.29 19.22
N PHE A 77 2.64 26.33 19.32
CA PHE A 77 2.34 24.91 19.40
C PHE A 77 2.87 24.38 20.73
N GLY A 78 1.98 23.78 21.53
CA GLY A 78 2.38 23.13 22.79
C GLY A 78 3.15 21.83 22.60
N ARG A 79 3.28 21.32 21.37
CA ARG A 79 4.11 20.19 20.95
C ARG A 79 4.17 20.20 19.43
N LEU A 80 5.30 19.77 18.87
CA LEU A 80 5.42 19.49 17.44
C LEU A 80 6.16 18.17 17.26
N ASP A 81 5.42 17.10 16.94
CA ASP A 81 5.97 15.78 16.65
C ASP A 81 5.25 15.18 15.42
N PHE A 82 6.00 14.87 14.38
CA PHE A 82 5.46 14.38 13.11
C PHE A 82 5.08 12.90 13.11
N ARG A 83 5.27 12.21 14.26
CA ARG A 83 4.96 10.78 14.41
C ARG A 83 3.56 10.54 14.98
N ASP A 84 2.86 11.58 15.43
CA ASP A 84 1.55 11.49 16.05
C ASP A 84 0.56 12.53 15.48
N SER A 85 -0.67 12.53 16.00
CA SER A 85 -1.75 13.43 15.56
C SER A 85 -1.42 14.93 15.69
N SER A 86 -0.42 15.31 16.50
CA SER A 86 0.03 16.70 16.58
C SER A 86 0.68 17.18 15.28
N GLY A 87 1.42 16.30 14.60
CA GLY A 87 2.00 16.57 13.29
C GLY A 87 0.95 16.84 12.22
N ILE A 88 -0.17 16.10 12.25
CA ILE A 88 -1.30 16.28 11.32
C ILE A 88 -1.87 17.70 11.44
N VAL A 89 -2.10 18.19 12.66
CA VAL A 89 -2.61 19.56 12.88
C VAL A 89 -1.62 20.61 12.38
N PHE A 90 -0.33 20.43 12.65
CA PHE A 90 0.69 21.35 12.15
C PHE A 90 0.74 21.39 10.63
N LEU A 91 0.72 20.22 9.97
CA LEU A 91 0.75 20.10 8.52
C LEU A 91 -0.45 20.79 7.87
N ASP A 92 -1.68 20.66 8.41
CA ASP A 92 -2.84 21.40 7.88
C ASP A 92 -2.71 22.91 8.11
N LEU A 93 -2.17 23.33 9.26
CA LEU A 93 -1.97 24.74 9.58
C LEU A 93 -0.88 25.40 8.74
N LEU A 94 0.07 24.66 8.17
CA LEU A 94 1.07 25.22 7.27
C LEU A 94 0.43 25.93 6.07
N HIS A 95 -0.68 25.42 5.56
CA HIS A 95 -1.42 26.09 4.48
C HIS A 95 -1.85 27.52 4.89
N ASP A 96 -2.35 27.67 6.12
CA ASP A 96 -2.82 28.96 6.63
C ASP A 96 -1.66 29.87 7.04
N ILE A 97 -0.59 29.29 7.60
CA ILE A 97 0.63 30.02 8.00
C ILE A 97 1.33 30.60 6.77
N LEU A 98 1.43 29.82 5.69
CA LEU A 98 2.06 30.24 4.44
C LEU A 98 1.11 31.07 3.56
N GLY A 99 -0.19 31.08 3.86
CA GLY A 99 -1.20 31.78 3.07
C GLY A 99 -1.40 31.19 1.67
N ILE A 100 -1.07 29.91 1.47
CA ILE A 100 -1.16 29.25 0.16
C ILE A 100 -2.43 28.42 0.12
N ASN A 101 -3.34 28.80 -0.77
CA ASN A 101 -4.55 28.02 -1.01
C ASN A 101 -4.22 26.77 -1.84
N HIS A 102 -4.55 25.61 -1.31
CA HIS A 102 -4.37 24.32 -1.96
C HIS A 102 -5.74 23.68 -2.23
N SER A 103 -5.79 22.79 -3.23
CA SER A 103 -7.01 22.04 -3.52
C SER A 103 -7.38 21.15 -2.33
N VAL A 104 -8.67 21.10 -2.01
CA VAL A 104 -9.19 20.24 -0.93
C VAL A 104 -9.64 18.91 -1.54
N TYR A 105 -9.07 17.81 -1.06
CA TYR A 105 -9.45 16.46 -1.48
C TYR A 105 -9.11 15.44 -0.40
N LYS A 106 -9.78 14.28 -0.44
CA LYS A 106 -9.48 13.12 0.38
C LYS A 106 -9.26 11.92 -0.53
N LYS A 107 -8.00 11.52 -0.72
CA LYS A 107 -7.66 10.40 -1.62
C LYS A 107 -7.12 9.22 -0.85
N ALA A 108 -7.55 8.03 -1.25
CA ALA A 108 -7.05 6.75 -0.76
C ALA A 108 -6.38 5.98 -1.90
N ILE A 109 -5.23 5.38 -1.58
CA ILE A 109 -4.48 4.48 -2.43
C ILE A 109 -4.58 3.09 -1.82
N ILE A 110 -5.13 2.13 -2.57
CA ILE A 110 -5.16 0.73 -2.17
C ILE A 110 -4.26 -0.02 -3.13
N VAL A 111 -3.21 -0.67 -2.62
CA VAL A 111 -2.35 -1.54 -3.43
C VAL A 111 -2.52 -3.00 -3.03
N LEU A 112 -2.76 -3.86 -4.01
CA LEU A 112 -2.65 -5.30 -3.84
C LEU A 112 -1.18 -5.68 -3.94
N ASP A 113 -0.59 -6.07 -2.82
CA ASP A 113 0.86 -6.24 -2.68
C ASP A 113 1.27 -7.71 -2.65
N ASN A 114 2.56 -7.93 -2.84
CA ASN A 114 3.22 -9.23 -2.85
C ASN A 114 2.69 -10.18 -3.94
N VAL A 115 2.36 -9.65 -5.12
CA VAL A 115 2.04 -10.46 -6.30
C VAL A 115 3.33 -10.99 -6.91
N ASN A 116 3.51 -12.30 -6.91
CA ASN A 116 4.74 -12.95 -7.38
C ASN A 116 4.41 -14.31 -8.03
N SER A 117 5.42 -15.06 -8.47
CA SER A 117 5.23 -16.34 -9.16
C SER A 117 4.44 -17.39 -8.37
N LEU A 118 4.40 -17.30 -7.05
CA LEU A 118 3.65 -18.21 -6.18
C LEU A 118 2.19 -17.77 -5.96
N THR A 119 1.79 -16.61 -6.46
CA THR A 119 0.41 -16.13 -6.42
C THR A 119 -0.46 -16.93 -7.37
N SER A 120 -1.62 -17.41 -6.91
CA SER A 120 -2.59 -18.04 -7.81
C SER A 120 -3.27 -16.99 -8.69
N ALA A 121 -3.28 -17.30 -9.98
CA ALA A 121 -3.95 -16.55 -11.04
C ALA A 121 -5.44 -16.34 -10.72
N GLU A 122 -6.14 -17.42 -10.34
CA GLU A 122 -7.57 -17.43 -10.05
C GLU A 122 -7.89 -16.56 -8.82
N PHE A 123 -7.11 -16.70 -7.74
CA PHE A 123 -7.29 -15.89 -6.52
C PHE A 123 -6.96 -14.40 -6.72
N LEU A 124 -6.10 -14.05 -7.67
CA LEU A 124 -5.84 -12.64 -8.00
C LEU A 124 -7.02 -12.05 -8.78
N MET A 125 -7.53 -12.79 -9.78
CA MET A 125 -8.65 -12.32 -10.60
C MET A 125 -9.90 -12.08 -9.78
N GLU A 126 -10.20 -12.96 -8.83
CA GLU A 126 -11.32 -12.81 -7.89
C GLU A 126 -11.27 -11.45 -7.15
N LYS A 127 -10.09 -11.01 -6.72
CA LYS A 127 -9.88 -9.73 -6.01
C LYS A 127 -10.00 -8.52 -6.91
N VAL A 128 -9.43 -8.61 -8.12
CA VAL A 128 -9.54 -7.53 -9.11
C VAL A 128 -11.02 -7.30 -9.46
N GLN A 129 -11.76 -8.38 -9.70
CA GLN A 129 -13.18 -8.32 -10.01
C GLN A 129 -14.00 -7.75 -8.85
N SER A 130 -13.74 -8.15 -7.60
CA SER A 130 -14.47 -7.61 -6.45
C SER A 130 -14.26 -6.11 -6.28
N LEU A 131 -13.05 -5.60 -6.54
CA LEU A 131 -12.73 -4.18 -6.44
C LEU A 131 -13.39 -3.32 -7.53
N CYS A 132 -13.66 -3.90 -8.71
CA CYS A 132 -14.28 -3.21 -9.85
C CYS A 132 -15.64 -2.61 -9.47
N CYS A 133 -16.43 -3.33 -8.67
CA CYS A 133 -17.75 -2.88 -8.21
C CYS A 133 -17.71 -1.65 -7.28
N TYR A 134 -16.54 -1.27 -6.78
CA TYR A 134 -16.36 -0.14 -5.87
C TYR A 134 -15.60 1.03 -6.51
N GLU A 135 -15.40 1.05 -7.83
CA GLU A 135 -14.64 2.10 -8.52
C GLU A 135 -13.23 2.31 -7.93
N VAL A 136 -12.63 1.23 -7.41
CA VAL A 136 -11.27 1.26 -6.89
C VAL A 136 -10.31 0.95 -8.05
N PRO A 137 -9.42 1.88 -8.44
CA PRO A 137 -8.40 1.60 -9.45
C PRO A 137 -7.51 0.42 -9.02
N HIS A 138 -7.21 -0.47 -9.96
CA HIS A 138 -6.41 -1.66 -9.66
C HIS A 138 -4.94 -1.30 -9.64
N LEU A 139 -4.35 -1.20 -8.45
CA LEU A 139 -2.92 -1.00 -8.26
C LEU A 139 -2.29 -2.28 -7.72
N LEU A 140 -1.40 -2.91 -8.49
CA LEU A 140 -0.80 -4.20 -8.13
C LEU A 140 0.71 -4.06 -8.00
N VAL A 141 1.27 -4.43 -6.84
CA VAL A 141 2.72 -4.49 -6.65
C VAL A 141 3.20 -5.88 -7.04
N VAL A 142 3.94 -5.94 -8.15
CA VAL A 142 4.41 -7.18 -8.76
C VAL A 142 5.91 -7.35 -8.57
N TYR A 143 6.30 -8.50 -8.04
CA TYR A 143 7.68 -8.92 -7.84
C TYR A 143 8.03 -9.95 -8.91
N PRO A 144 8.89 -9.63 -9.90
CA PRO A 144 9.14 -10.52 -11.04
C PRO A 144 9.97 -11.75 -10.69
N SER A 145 10.61 -11.74 -9.52
CA SER A 145 11.34 -12.89 -8.97
C SER A 145 11.21 -12.93 -7.44
N ILE A 146 11.15 -14.14 -6.88
CA ILE A 146 11.16 -14.38 -5.43
C ILE A 146 12.14 -15.50 -5.10
N ARG A 147 12.88 -15.36 -4.00
CA ARG A 147 13.73 -16.42 -3.47
C ARG A 147 13.01 -17.16 -2.35
N LYS A 148 12.82 -18.47 -2.52
CA LYS A 148 12.22 -19.34 -1.51
C LYS A 148 12.96 -20.68 -1.49
N ASP A 149 13.29 -21.19 -0.31
CA ASP A 149 13.97 -22.48 -0.13
C ASP A 149 15.27 -22.60 -0.96
N ASN A 150 16.08 -21.54 -0.98
CA ASN A 150 17.31 -21.41 -1.80
C ASN A 150 17.12 -21.53 -3.32
N LYS A 151 15.87 -21.50 -3.81
CA LYS A 151 15.54 -21.43 -5.23
C LYS A 151 14.97 -20.06 -5.57
N THR A 152 15.29 -19.59 -6.77
CA THR A 152 14.66 -18.39 -7.34
C THR A 152 13.53 -18.83 -8.25
N TYR A 153 12.34 -18.33 -7.97
CA TYR A 153 11.17 -18.50 -8.82
C TYR A 153 10.94 -17.19 -9.58
N TYR A 154 10.65 -17.31 -10.86
CA TYR A 154 10.38 -16.18 -11.75
C TYR A 154 8.90 -16.15 -12.12
N LEU A 155 8.39 -14.97 -12.45
CA LEU A 155 6.99 -14.81 -12.81
C LEU A 155 6.57 -15.71 -13.98
N LYS A 156 7.48 -15.99 -14.92
CA LYS A 156 7.28 -16.95 -16.03
C LYS A 156 7.00 -18.39 -15.61
N ASP A 157 7.39 -18.77 -14.39
CA ASP A 157 7.10 -20.11 -13.85
C ASP A 157 5.59 -20.28 -13.58
N ASN A 158 4.82 -19.18 -13.63
CA ASN A 158 3.37 -19.15 -13.54
C ASN A 158 2.75 -18.45 -14.76
N PRO A 159 2.65 -19.13 -15.92
CA PRO A 159 2.21 -18.52 -17.17
C PRO A 159 0.76 -18.01 -17.11
N LYS A 160 -0.11 -18.66 -16.32
CA LYS A 160 -1.49 -18.18 -16.10
C LYS A 160 -1.51 -16.82 -15.42
N LEU A 161 -0.66 -16.63 -14.39
CA LEU A 161 -0.57 -15.35 -13.70
C LEU A 161 -0.04 -14.25 -14.63
N LEU A 162 0.95 -14.56 -15.48
CA LEU A 162 1.43 -13.61 -16.49
C LEU A 162 0.32 -13.15 -17.43
N GLU A 163 -0.51 -14.08 -17.90
CA GLU A 163 -1.64 -13.75 -18.76
C GLU A 163 -2.63 -12.81 -18.06
N ILE A 164 -3.00 -13.12 -16.81
CA ILE A 164 -3.92 -12.29 -16.02
C ILE A 164 -3.33 -10.91 -15.74
N LEU A 165 -2.03 -10.79 -15.42
CA LEU A 165 -1.40 -9.49 -15.19
C LEU A 165 -1.43 -8.60 -16.43
N ARG A 166 -1.23 -9.18 -17.63
CA ARG A 166 -1.37 -8.45 -18.90
C ARG A 166 -2.82 -8.03 -19.14
N GLN A 167 -3.79 -8.92 -18.91
CA GLN A 167 -5.21 -8.59 -19.04
C GLN A 167 -5.64 -7.47 -18.09
N ILE A 168 -5.15 -7.48 -16.85
CA ILE A 168 -5.40 -6.41 -15.87
C ILE A 168 -4.84 -5.08 -16.38
N GLU A 169 -3.61 -5.08 -16.88
CA GLU A 169 -2.98 -3.87 -17.42
C GLU A 169 -3.70 -3.35 -18.68
N GLU A 170 -4.09 -4.24 -19.60
CA GLU A 170 -4.87 -3.92 -20.80
C GLU A 170 -6.25 -3.34 -20.46
N SER A 171 -6.83 -3.77 -19.34
CA SER A 171 -8.12 -3.27 -18.83
C SER A 171 -8.00 -1.96 -18.05
N GLY A 172 -6.82 -1.34 -18.00
CA GLY A 172 -6.57 -0.07 -17.32
C GLY A 172 -6.05 -0.19 -15.88
N GLY A 173 -5.73 -1.40 -15.41
CA GLY A 173 -5.03 -1.59 -14.15
C GLY A 173 -3.56 -1.14 -14.23
N PHE A 174 -2.98 -0.77 -13.09
CA PHE A 174 -1.62 -0.29 -12.99
C PHE A 174 -0.74 -1.29 -12.26
N ILE A 175 0.36 -1.65 -12.92
CA ILE A 175 1.42 -2.42 -12.30
C ILE A 175 2.42 -1.47 -11.65
N ILE A 176 2.76 -1.79 -10.40
CA ILE A 176 3.77 -1.14 -9.59
C ILE A 176 4.89 -2.16 -9.41
N GLN A 177 6.13 -1.77 -9.68
CA GLN A 177 7.25 -2.68 -9.48
C GLN A 177 7.54 -2.81 -7.98
N GLY A 178 7.58 -4.05 -7.50
CA GLY A 178 8.22 -4.44 -6.26
C GLY A 178 9.55 -5.13 -6.55
N THR A 179 10.52 -4.92 -5.66
CA THR A 179 11.85 -5.56 -5.76
C THR A 179 12.32 -5.97 -4.37
N TYR A 180 12.69 -7.24 -4.20
CA TYR A 180 13.32 -7.69 -2.96
C TYR A 180 14.76 -7.17 -2.88
N TYR A 181 15.21 -6.89 -1.65
CA TYR A 181 16.55 -6.40 -1.42
C TYR A 181 17.63 -7.33 -1.98
N ASP A 182 18.62 -6.73 -2.64
CA ASP A 182 19.83 -7.38 -3.15
C ASP A 182 21.04 -6.51 -2.76
N LYS A 183 22.24 -7.10 -2.78
CA LYS A 183 23.50 -6.37 -2.48
C LYS A 183 23.70 -5.20 -3.44
N ASP A 184 23.33 -5.34 -4.71
CA ASP A 184 23.27 -4.24 -5.67
C ASP A 184 21.81 -3.93 -6.01
N PHE A 185 21.15 -3.20 -5.12
CA PHE A 185 19.73 -2.91 -5.23
C PHE A 185 19.39 -2.07 -6.47
N SER A 186 20.27 -1.15 -6.89
CA SER A 186 20.07 -0.33 -8.10
C SER A 186 20.08 -1.17 -9.36
N TYR A 187 21.05 -2.09 -9.45
CA TYR A 187 21.12 -3.05 -10.54
C TYR A 187 19.90 -3.98 -10.52
N LYS A 188 19.50 -4.46 -9.34
CA LYS A 188 18.35 -5.34 -9.19
C LYS A 188 17.03 -4.67 -9.62
N ILE A 189 16.79 -3.41 -9.25
CA ILE A 189 15.62 -2.65 -9.72
C ILE A 189 15.61 -2.57 -11.25
N ASN A 190 16.74 -2.26 -11.87
CA ASN A 190 16.85 -2.17 -13.33
C ASN A 190 16.65 -3.54 -14.02
N GLN A 191 17.21 -4.60 -13.45
CA GLN A 191 17.00 -5.97 -13.94
C GLN A 191 15.54 -6.39 -13.85
N ASP A 192 14.88 -6.13 -12.71
CA ASP A 192 13.47 -6.46 -12.49
C ASP A 192 12.55 -5.68 -13.44
N LEU A 193 12.89 -4.41 -13.72
CA LEU A 193 12.19 -3.59 -14.71
C LEU A 193 12.27 -4.21 -16.12
N ASN A 194 13.48 -4.58 -16.55
CA ASN A 194 13.68 -5.26 -17.83
C ASN A 194 13.01 -6.64 -17.85
N LEU A 195 12.99 -7.35 -16.73
CA LEU A 195 12.37 -8.66 -16.63
C LEU A 195 10.84 -8.57 -16.79
N LEU A 196 10.19 -7.62 -16.12
CA LEU A 196 8.76 -7.32 -16.31
C LEU A 196 8.46 -6.95 -17.77
N ALA A 197 9.28 -6.07 -18.35
CA ALA A 197 9.12 -5.66 -19.75
C ALA A 197 9.27 -6.83 -20.73
N SER A 198 10.17 -7.79 -20.47
CA SER A 198 10.30 -8.99 -21.29
C SER A 198 9.04 -9.88 -21.22
N TYR A 199 8.28 -9.81 -20.14
CA TYR A 199 6.98 -10.48 -20.05
C TYR A 199 5.82 -9.68 -20.68
N GLY A 200 6.09 -8.50 -21.23
CA GLY A 200 5.07 -7.59 -21.74
C GLY A 200 4.27 -6.90 -20.63
N ILE A 201 4.88 -6.72 -19.45
CA ILE A 201 4.29 -6.04 -18.29
C ILE A 201 5.07 -4.75 -18.04
N PHE A 202 4.39 -3.61 -17.91
CA PHE A 202 5.04 -2.31 -17.95
C PHE A 202 4.72 -1.48 -16.70
N PRO A 203 5.52 -1.61 -15.62
CA PRO A 203 5.24 -0.91 -14.37
C PRO A 203 5.33 0.61 -14.54
N VAL A 204 4.46 1.36 -13.85
CA VAL A 204 4.39 2.83 -13.92
C VAL A 204 4.90 3.54 -12.67
N ALA A 205 5.03 2.79 -11.57
CA ALA A 205 5.50 3.27 -10.28
C ALA A 205 6.36 2.20 -9.61
N PHE A 206 7.05 2.61 -8.54
CA PHE A 206 7.86 1.71 -7.73
C PHE A 206 7.39 1.78 -6.27
N LYS A 207 7.22 0.61 -5.62
CA LYS A 207 6.97 0.54 -4.18
C LYS A 207 8.26 0.13 -3.48
N PHE A 208 8.67 0.92 -2.49
CA PHE A 208 9.77 0.52 -1.62
C PHE A 208 9.38 -0.67 -0.76
N TYR A 209 10.33 -1.58 -0.62
CA TYR A 209 10.32 -2.59 0.42
C TYR A 209 11.23 -2.09 1.55
N ASP A 210 10.85 -2.32 2.81
CA ASP A 210 11.63 -1.87 3.98
C ASP A 210 13.09 -2.34 3.90
N ILE A 211 14.01 -1.38 3.82
CA ILE A 211 15.46 -1.62 3.84
C ILE A 211 15.94 -1.34 5.26
N SER A 212 16.16 -2.41 6.03
CA SER A 212 16.58 -2.33 7.43
C SER A 212 17.87 -1.53 7.66
N ASP A 213 18.76 -1.49 6.67
CA ASP A 213 20.00 -0.73 6.70
C ASP A 213 19.96 0.44 5.71
N LYS A 214 19.61 1.62 6.22
CA LYS A 214 19.44 2.87 5.45
C LYS A 214 20.72 3.32 4.73
N SER A 215 21.89 2.81 5.11
CA SER A 215 23.13 3.08 4.37
C SER A 215 23.16 2.47 2.96
N LYS A 216 22.30 1.46 2.71
CA LYS A 216 22.12 0.81 1.41
C LYS A 216 20.96 1.39 0.59
N TYR A 217 20.43 2.53 1.02
CA TYR A 217 19.38 3.20 0.27
C TYR A 217 19.85 3.53 -1.16
N VAL A 218 19.05 3.14 -2.14
CA VAL A 218 19.21 3.54 -3.53
C VAL A 218 17.98 4.33 -3.92
N ASP A 219 18.18 5.45 -4.63
CA ASP A 219 17.12 6.30 -5.17
C ASP A 219 16.50 5.67 -6.43
N PRO A 220 15.31 5.03 -6.35
CA PRO A 220 14.61 4.48 -7.51
C PRO A 220 14.02 5.60 -8.36
N GLY A 221 14.04 6.85 -7.86
CA GLY A 221 13.78 8.07 -8.62
C GLY A 221 14.60 8.13 -9.91
N LYS A 222 15.77 7.48 -9.94
CA LYS A 222 16.57 7.28 -11.16
C LYS A 222 15.72 6.73 -12.32
N TYR A 223 14.86 5.75 -12.04
CA TYR A 223 14.06 5.06 -13.05
C TYR A 223 12.60 5.52 -13.04
N PHE A 224 11.99 5.71 -11.87
CA PHE A 224 10.56 5.99 -11.70
C PHE A 224 10.35 7.41 -11.20
N ASN A 225 9.33 8.11 -11.69
CA ASN A 225 8.92 9.37 -11.09
C ASN A 225 7.78 9.23 -10.07
N ILE A 226 7.11 8.07 -9.97
CA ILE A 226 6.12 7.79 -8.93
C ILE A 226 6.69 6.74 -7.97
N LEU A 227 6.80 7.11 -6.69
CA LEU A 227 7.31 6.24 -5.64
C LEU A 227 6.28 6.09 -4.51
N LEU A 228 6.01 4.84 -4.12
CA LEU A 228 5.15 4.50 -2.99
C LEU A 228 6.02 4.12 -1.79
N TYR A 229 5.68 4.64 -0.60
CA TYR A 229 6.59 4.60 0.55
C TYR A 229 5.89 4.46 1.89
N ASP A 230 6.46 3.65 2.77
CA ASP A 230 6.06 3.49 4.17
C ASP A 230 7.08 4.10 5.15
N ASP A 231 8.28 4.49 4.67
CA ASP A 231 9.34 5.14 5.45
C ASP A 231 10.05 6.26 4.65
N LEU A 232 11.10 6.87 5.22
CA LEU A 232 11.88 7.95 4.65
C LEU A 232 12.44 7.62 3.26
N ILE A 233 12.08 8.45 2.27
CA ILE A 233 12.66 8.45 0.92
C ILE A 233 13.63 9.61 0.77
N ILE A 234 14.73 9.37 0.06
CA ILE A 234 15.65 10.39 -0.41
C ILE A 234 15.71 10.34 -1.94
N THR A 235 15.20 11.35 -2.63
CA THR A 235 15.29 11.40 -4.09
C THR A 235 15.98 12.66 -4.56
N LYS A 236 16.87 12.52 -5.55
CA LYS A 236 17.57 13.65 -6.18
C LYS A 236 16.83 14.16 -7.42
N LYS A 237 15.88 13.37 -7.94
CA LYS A 237 15.14 13.73 -9.15
C LYS A 237 14.04 14.71 -8.78
N LEU A 238 14.08 15.87 -9.43
CA LEU A 238 13.02 16.86 -9.37
C LEU A 238 11.74 16.28 -9.99
N TYR A 239 10.58 16.68 -9.47
CA TYR A 239 9.26 16.22 -9.93
C TYR A 239 8.94 14.73 -9.67
N THR A 240 9.65 14.09 -8.75
CA THR A 240 9.23 12.79 -8.22
C THR A 240 7.99 12.97 -7.35
N LEU A 241 6.92 12.25 -7.68
CA LEU A 241 5.69 12.13 -6.92
C LEU A 241 5.85 11.05 -5.85
N LEU A 242 5.66 11.42 -4.59
CA LEU A 242 5.78 10.54 -3.45
C LEU A 242 4.39 10.26 -2.87
N TYR A 243 3.96 9.00 -2.90
CA TYR A 243 2.68 8.59 -2.34
C TYR A 243 2.88 7.72 -1.09
N PRO A 244 2.26 8.10 0.04
CA PRO A 244 2.48 7.40 1.30
C PRO A 244 1.65 6.12 1.40
N ILE A 245 2.21 5.09 2.03
CA ILE A 245 1.56 3.90 2.59
C ILE A 245 1.45 4.08 4.11
N ASN A 246 0.91 5.23 4.52
CA ASN A 246 0.88 5.68 5.92
C ASN A 246 -0.17 4.97 6.80
N LEU A 247 -1.14 4.26 6.22
CA LEU A 247 -2.04 3.41 7.00
C LEU A 247 -1.36 2.08 7.38
N GLY A 248 -0.32 1.69 6.62
CA GLY A 248 0.45 0.46 6.81
C GLY A 248 -0.07 -0.71 5.99
N GLU A 249 0.27 -1.92 6.41
CA GLU A 249 -0.20 -3.18 5.81
C GLU A 249 -1.48 -3.68 6.51
N PHE A 250 -2.45 -4.10 5.70
CA PHE A 250 -3.68 -4.72 6.18
C PHE A 250 -3.45 -6.18 6.57
N ASN A 251 -3.68 -6.49 7.84
CA ASN A 251 -3.57 -7.84 8.38
C ASN A 251 -4.92 -8.29 8.93
N PRO A 252 -5.72 -9.07 8.18
CA PRO A 252 -7.04 -9.52 8.62
C PRO A 252 -6.98 -10.54 9.77
N LYS A 253 -5.81 -11.11 10.09
CA LYS A 253 -5.65 -12.03 11.21
C LYS A 253 -5.66 -11.32 12.55
N ASP A 254 -5.35 -10.03 12.57
CA ASP A 254 -5.46 -9.20 13.76
C ASP A 254 -6.76 -8.39 13.70
N PRO A 255 -7.79 -8.71 14.52
CA PRO A 255 -9.05 -8.00 14.52
C PRO A 255 -8.91 -6.51 14.89
N LYS A 256 -7.83 -6.12 15.56
CA LYS A 256 -7.54 -4.71 15.89
C LYS A 256 -6.92 -3.93 14.75
N ASN A 257 -6.31 -4.61 13.76
CA ASN A 257 -5.62 -3.95 12.66
C ASN A 257 -6.57 -3.10 11.82
N LEU A 258 -7.78 -3.58 11.50
CA LEU A 258 -8.79 -2.80 10.80
C LEU A 258 -9.18 -1.54 11.59
N ILE A 259 -9.39 -1.67 12.90
CA ILE A 259 -9.75 -0.54 13.77
C ILE A 259 -8.63 0.51 13.75
N SER A 260 -7.38 0.06 13.91
CA SER A 260 -6.20 0.94 13.87
C SER A 260 -6.05 1.66 12.52
N ILE A 261 -6.25 0.96 11.40
CA ILE A 261 -6.21 1.55 10.05
C ILE A 261 -7.30 2.62 9.89
N LEU A 262 -8.53 2.33 10.31
CA LEU A 262 -9.64 3.27 10.18
C LEU A 262 -9.49 4.48 11.12
N GLU A 263 -8.87 4.30 12.29
CA GLU A 263 -8.52 5.39 13.20
C GLU A 263 -7.46 6.31 12.58
N LYS A 264 -6.38 5.74 12.03
CA LYS A 264 -5.37 6.51 11.28
C LYS A 264 -6.00 7.26 10.11
N ALA A 265 -6.83 6.58 9.32
CA ALA A 265 -7.54 7.19 8.19
C ALA A 265 -8.48 8.31 8.64
N ARG A 266 -9.15 8.18 9.79
CA ARG A 266 -10.00 9.24 10.35
C ARG A 266 -9.16 10.45 10.78
N ASN A 267 -8.05 10.24 11.47
CA ASN A 267 -7.18 11.35 11.90
C ASN A 267 -6.64 12.13 10.70
N MET A 268 -6.31 11.45 9.60
CA MET A 268 -5.84 12.08 8.36
C MET A 268 -6.88 12.99 7.70
N LEU A 269 -8.19 12.84 7.99
CA LEU A 269 -9.22 13.75 7.44
C LEU A 269 -9.03 15.21 7.86
N ALA A 270 -8.33 15.44 8.98
CA ALA A 270 -7.98 16.77 9.45
C ALA A 270 -7.07 17.55 8.48
N LEU A 271 -6.31 16.86 7.63
CA LEU A 271 -5.51 17.47 6.56
C LEU A 271 -6.41 17.76 5.37
N ARG A 272 -6.52 19.02 4.94
CA ARG A 272 -7.42 19.42 3.84
C ARG A 272 -7.18 18.66 2.54
N ASP A 273 -5.94 18.29 2.23
CA ASP A 273 -5.46 17.61 1.02
C ASP A 273 -4.92 16.19 1.31
N ALA A 274 -5.56 15.49 2.25
CA ALA A 274 -5.13 14.17 2.71
C ALA A 274 -5.01 13.14 1.58
N ILE A 275 -3.84 12.50 1.50
CA ILE A 275 -3.61 11.25 0.79
C ILE A 275 -3.26 10.18 1.83
N VAL A 276 -4.02 9.09 1.81
CA VAL A 276 -3.74 7.90 2.61
C VAL A 276 -3.46 6.72 1.70
N GLY A 277 -2.55 5.85 2.12
CA GLY A 277 -2.25 4.63 1.37
C GLY A 277 -2.14 3.41 2.26
N ILE A 278 -2.60 2.28 1.73
CA ILE A 278 -2.64 1.00 2.41
C ILE A 278 -2.16 -0.10 1.48
N SER A 279 -1.30 -0.96 2.02
CA SER A 279 -0.89 -2.19 1.35
C SER A 279 -1.77 -3.36 1.80
N ILE A 280 -2.29 -4.13 0.85
CA ILE A 280 -3.11 -5.32 1.10
C ILE A 280 -2.38 -6.50 0.50
N PRO A 281 -1.83 -7.43 1.32
CA PRO A 281 -1.23 -8.63 0.79
C PRO A 281 -2.20 -9.45 -0.05
N VAL A 282 -1.75 -10.00 -1.17
CA VAL A 282 -2.61 -10.75 -2.11
C VAL A 282 -3.25 -12.01 -1.52
N TYR A 283 -2.84 -12.47 -0.34
CA TYR A 283 -3.48 -13.60 0.36
C TYR A 283 -4.76 -13.22 1.11
N VAL A 284 -5.04 -11.92 1.30
CA VAL A 284 -6.21 -11.44 2.06
C VAL A 284 -7.52 -11.82 1.33
N ASN A 285 -8.54 -12.26 2.07
CA ASN A 285 -9.83 -12.63 1.48
C ASN A 285 -10.59 -11.40 0.93
N VAL A 286 -11.29 -11.58 -0.20
CA VAL A 286 -12.12 -10.56 -0.85
C VAL A 286 -13.05 -9.83 0.12
N LYS A 287 -13.76 -10.54 0.99
CA LYS A 287 -14.73 -9.92 1.93
C LYS A 287 -14.08 -8.92 2.89
N GLU A 288 -12.85 -9.19 3.31
CA GLU A 288 -12.10 -8.28 4.19
C GLU A 288 -11.63 -7.03 3.43
N ILE A 289 -11.26 -7.19 2.15
CA ILE A 289 -10.91 -6.07 1.26
C ILE A 289 -12.13 -5.18 1.03
N GLU A 290 -13.29 -5.76 0.71
CA GLU A 290 -14.54 -5.02 0.52
C GLU A 290 -14.94 -4.25 1.78
N LYS A 291 -14.83 -4.90 2.95
CA LYS A 291 -15.09 -4.26 4.24
C LYS A 291 -14.19 -3.03 4.44
N LEU A 292 -12.89 -3.13 4.15
CA LEU A 292 -11.97 -2.00 4.23
C LEU A 292 -12.38 -0.88 3.26
N VAL A 293 -12.62 -1.21 1.99
CA VAL A 293 -13.02 -0.27 0.92
C VAL A 293 -14.29 0.50 1.31
N ILE A 294 -15.32 -0.21 1.76
CA ILE A 294 -16.60 0.39 2.17
C ILE A 294 -16.39 1.36 3.34
N ASN A 295 -15.55 1.01 4.32
CA ASN A 295 -15.30 1.90 5.46
C ASN A 295 -14.50 3.15 5.05
N LEU A 296 -13.52 3.02 4.14
CA LEU A 296 -12.80 4.19 3.62
C LEU A 296 -13.74 5.13 2.83
N LYS A 297 -14.61 4.58 1.98
CA LYS A 297 -15.65 5.38 1.29
C LYS A 297 -16.59 6.07 2.28
N LYS A 298 -17.05 5.38 3.33
CA LYS A 298 -17.90 5.96 4.38
C LYS A 298 -17.22 7.10 5.15
N LEU A 299 -15.90 7.08 5.27
CA LEU A 299 -15.12 8.18 5.86
C LEU A 299 -15.00 9.39 4.91
N GLY A 300 -15.35 9.24 3.63
CA GLY A 300 -15.31 10.30 2.63
C GLY A 300 -14.07 10.29 1.73
N TYR A 301 -13.34 9.17 1.66
CA TYR A 301 -12.22 9.03 0.71
C TYR A 301 -12.70 8.61 -0.68
N ASP A 302 -12.19 9.29 -1.71
CA ASP A 302 -12.20 8.79 -3.08
C ASP A 302 -10.93 7.98 -3.34
N PHE A 303 -10.98 7.04 -4.28
CA PHE A 303 -9.79 6.29 -4.67
C PHE A 303 -8.99 7.02 -5.75
N MET A 304 -7.67 6.99 -5.58
CA MET A 304 -6.73 7.67 -6.48
C MET A 304 -6.51 6.86 -7.75
N ASP A 305 -6.63 7.53 -8.89
CA ASP A 305 -6.49 6.93 -10.22
C ASP A 305 -5.18 7.39 -10.86
N PHE A 306 -4.25 6.45 -11.05
CA PHE A 306 -2.92 6.71 -11.60
C PHE A 306 -2.96 7.03 -13.11
N SER A 307 -4.10 6.83 -13.80
CA SER A 307 -4.29 7.26 -15.20
C SER A 307 -4.18 8.78 -15.36
N LYS A 308 -4.45 9.52 -14.28
CA LYS A 308 -4.43 10.98 -14.23
C LYS A 308 -3.07 11.53 -13.80
N GLU A 309 -2.18 10.67 -13.34
CA GLU A 309 -0.85 11.06 -12.89
C GLU A 309 0.15 11.07 -14.06
N PRO A 310 1.09 12.03 -14.08
CA PRO A 310 2.08 12.15 -15.14
C PRO A 310 3.22 11.15 -14.94
N TYR A 311 2.96 9.83 -14.96
CA TYR A 311 3.99 8.83 -14.77
C TYR A 311 5.02 8.82 -15.91
N HIS A 312 6.27 8.55 -15.56
CA HIS A 312 7.44 8.44 -16.42
C HIS A 312 8.42 7.43 -15.81
N VAL A 313 8.67 6.36 -16.54
CA VAL A 313 9.64 5.31 -16.21
C VAL A 313 10.65 5.22 -17.34
N GLU A 314 11.93 5.21 -17.00
CA GLU A 314 12.99 5.21 -18.01
C GLU A 314 14.26 4.48 -17.56
N ASN A 315 14.75 3.62 -18.43
CA ASN A 315 16.11 3.08 -18.40
C ASN A 315 16.68 3.00 -19.83
N GLU A 316 17.83 2.35 -20.01
CA GLU A 316 18.51 2.23 -21.31
C GLU A 316 17.68 1.53 -22.41
N ASN A 317 16.76 0.65 -22.02
CA ASN A 317 16.01 -0.22 -22.93
C ASN A 317 14.50 0.03 -22.94
N LEU A 318 13.99 0.87 -22.04
CA LEU A 318 12.57 1.02 -21.79
C LEU A 318 12.22 2.45 -21.42
N ILE A 319 11.20 3.01 -22.09
CA ILE A 319 10.55 4.26 -21.72
C ILE A 319 9.05 3.99 -21.62
N ILE A 320 8.45 4.34 -20.49
CA ILE A 320 7.00 4.30 -20.26
C ILE A 320 6.58 5.69 -19.80
N ARG A 321 5.58 6.29 -20.45
CA ARG A 321 5.07 7.61 -20.05
C ARG A 321 3.58 7.74 -20.25
N ASN A 322 2.96 8.59 -19.45
CA ASN A 322 1.61 9.07 -19.69
C ASN A 322 1.64 10.24 -20.69
N LYS A 323 0.87 10.15 -21.77
CA LYS A 323 0.57 11.28 -22.65
C LYS A 323 -0.93 11.34 -22.88
N GLU A 324 -1.58 12.43 -22.44
CA GLU A 324 -3.03 12.65 -22.63
C GLU A 324 -3.90 11.52 -22.04
N GLY A 325 -3.51 10.96 -20.89
CA GLY A 325 -4.22 9.85 -20.24
C GLY A 325 -3.97 8.48 -20.88
N LYS A 326 -3.10 8.39 -21.89
CA LYS A 326 -2.73 7.14 -22.56
C LYS A 326 -1.29 6.74 -22.23
N LYS A 327 -1.11 5.44 -21.99
CA LYS A 327 0.19 4.83 -21.76
C LYS A 327 0.95 4.70 -23.07
N TYR A 328 2.13 5.28 -23.14
CA TYR A 328 3.05 5.17 -24.27
C TYR A 328 4.29 4.38 -23.84
N ILE A 329 4.62 3.33 -24.61
CA ILE A 329 5.69 2.40 -24.30
C ILE A 329 6.67 2.34 -25.49
N LEU A 330 7.94 2.56 -25.22
CA LEU A 330 9.04 2.25 -26.13
C LEU A 330 9.94 1.23 -25.44
N SER A 331 9.92 -0.01 -25.93
CA SER A 331 10.74 -1.10 -25.39
C SER A 331 11.68 -1.65 -26.45
N LYS A 332 12.97 -1.72 -26.11
CA LYS A 332 14.01 -2.49 -26.83
C LYS A 332 14.24 -3.86 -26.17
N VAL A 333 13.54 -4.14 -25.07
CA VAL A 333 13.65 -5.42 -24.37
C VAL A 333 12.96 -6.50 -25.21
N PRO A 334 13.66 -7.59 -25.56
CA PRO A 334 13.05 -8.69 -26.30
C PRO A 334 11.96 -9.36 -25.45
N LEU A 335 10.82 -9.67 -26.08
CA LEU A 335 9.77 -10.43 -25.41
C LEU A 335 10.26 -11.84 -25.10
N TYR A 336 9.91 -12.33 -23.92
CA TYR A 336 10.15 -13.71 -23.52
C TYR A 336 9.35 -14.64 -24.42
N GLU A 337 10.06 -15.51 -25.11
CA GLU A 337 9.49 -16.63 -25.84
C GLU A 337 9.91 -17.94 -25.18
N LYS A 338 8.94 -18.85 -25.01
CA LYS A 338 9.23 -20.22 -24.58
C LYS A 338 10.13 -20.89 -25.61
N THR A 339 11.17 -21.55 -25.14
CA THR A 339 12.03 -22.41 -25.95
C THR A 339 11.24 -23.57 -26.55
N PRO A 340 11.68 -24.18 -27.67
CA PRO A 340 11.04 -25.37 -28.23
C PRO A 340 10.91 -26.51 -27.23
N VAL A 341 11.90 -26.66 -26.34
CA VAL A 341 11.92 -27.67 -25.27
C VAL A 341 10.85 -27.38 -24.22
N GLU A 342 10.73 -26.14 -23.74
CA GLU A 342 9.65 -25.74 -22.81
C GLU A 342 8.27 -25.97 -23.43
N LYS A 343 8.07 -25.59 -24.71
CA LYS A 343 6.82 -25.83 -25.43
C LYS A 343 6.49 -27.33 -25.54
N PHE A 344 7.50 -28.17 -25.74
CA PHE A 344 7.34 -29.63 -25.78
C PHE A 344 6.95 -30.19 -24.41
N PHE A 345 7.66 -29.80 -23.35
CA PHE A 345 7.35 -30.25 -21.99
C PHE A 345 5.94 -29.86 -21.54
N ASP A 346 5.48 -28.65 -21.87
CA ASP A 346 4.11 -28.22 -21.56
C ASP A 346 3.07 -29.15 -22.21
N LYS A 347 3.22 -29.41 -23.52
CA LYS A 347 2.33 -30.35 -24.23
C LYS A 347 2.41 -31.75 -23.64
N PHE A 348 3.61 -32.23 -23.31
CA PHE A 348 3.80 -33.54 -22.70
C PHE A 348 3.07 -33.66 -21.35
N ILE A 349 3.17 -32.66 -20.49
CA ILE A 349 2.46 -32.62 -19.20
C ILE A 349 0.95 -32.54 -19.41
N GLU A 350 0.48 -31.78 -20.41
CA GLU A 350 -0.94 -31.72 -20.77
C GLU A 350 -1.47 -33.10 -21.19
N TYR A 351 -0.76 -33.80 -22.08
CA TYR A 351 -1.10 -35.19 -22.45
C TYR A 351 -1.09 -36.12 -21.24
N LEU A 352 -0.09 -36.01 -20.37
CA LEU A 352 0.02 -36.84 -19.17
C LEU A 352 -1.17 -36.62 -18.23
N ARG A 353 -1.64 -35.38 -18.06
CA ARG A 353 -2.86 -35.08 -17.27
C ARG A 353 -4.10 -35.74 -17.87
N VAL A 354 -4.27 -35.66 -19.19
CA VAL A 354 -5.42 -36.30 -19.87
C VAL A 354 -5.37 -37.81 -19.66
N ILE A 355 -4.22 -38.46 -19.85
CA ILE A 355 -4.04 -39.90 -19.60
C ILE A 355 -4.37 -40.25 -18.14
N LEU A 356 -3.93 -39.45 -17.18
CA LEU A 356 -4.17 -39.68 -15.75
C LEU A 356 -5.67 -39.58 -15.41
N VAL A 357 -6.39 -38.60 -15.99
CA VAL A 357 -7.86 -38.49 -15.85
C VAL A 357 -8.56 -39.72 -16.44
N PHE A 358 -8.14 -40.19 -17.62
CA PHE A 358 -8.70 -41.41 -18.22
C PHE A 358 -8.44 -42.65 -17.35
N ALA A 359 -7.21 -42.80 -16.82
CA ALA A 359 -6.84 -43.92 -15.96
C ALA A 359 -7.67 -43.94 -14.67
N VAL A 360 -7.80 -42.80 -13.99
CA VAL A 360 -8.62 -42.67 -12.77
C VAL A 360 -10.10 -42.93 -13.08
N THR A 361 -10.62 -42.39 -14.19
CA THR A 361 -12.02 -42.59 -14.59
C THR A 361 -12.30 -44.06 -14.91
N SER A 362 -11.41 -44.73 -15.65
CA SER A 362 -11.51 -46.17 -15.94
C SER A 362 -11.48 -47.00 -14.66
N PHE A 363 -10.57 -46.69 -13.73
CA PHE A 363 -10.49 -47.37 -12.44
C PHE A 363 -11.78 -47.24 -11.62
N ILE A 364 -12.36 -46.03 -11.57
CA ILE A 364 -13.65 -45.78 -10.92
C ILE A 364 -14.78 -46.60 -11.60
N LEU A 365 -14.82 -46.64 -12.93
CA LEU A 365 -15.81 -47.44 -13.66
C LEU A 365 -15.67 -48.94 -13.39
N ILE A 366 -14.44 -49.46 -13.31
CA ILE A 366 -14.17 -50.86 -12.95
C ILE A 366 -14.68 -51.15 -11.52
N ILE A 367 -14.41 -50.26 -10.57
CA ILE A 367 -14.92 -50.40 -9.19
C ILE A 367 -16.45 -50.43 -9.17
N ILE A 368 -17.11 -49.49 -9.86
CA ILE A 368 -18.58 -49.44 -9.94
C ILE A 368 -19.13 -50.73 -10.58
N TRP A 369 -18.49 -51.22 -11.64
CA TRP A 369 -18.86 -52.46 -12.30
C TRP A 369 -18.73 -53.69 -11.37
N LEU A 370 -17.62 -53.79 -10.62
CA LEU A 370 -17.40 -54.85 -9.63
C LEU A 370 -18.44 -54.81 -8.50
N ILE A 371 -18.77 -53.62 -7.99
CA ILE A 371 -19.80 -53.44 -6.95
C ILE A 371 -21.18 -53.86 -7.49
N LYS A 372 -21.53 -53.45 -8.72
CA LYS A 372 -22.83 -53.77 -9.33
C LYS A 372 -22.98 -55.27 -9.64
N ASN A 373 -21.88 -55.94 -10.01
CA ASN A 373 -21.88 -57.37 -10.34
C ASN A 373 -21.49 -58.28 -9.16
N ARG A 374 -21.43 -57.75 -7.94
CA ARG A 374 -21.01 -58.49 -6.74
C ARG A 374 -21.82 -59.78 -6.54
N HIS A 375 -23.14 -59.76 -6.78
CA HIS A 375 -23.99 -60.95 -6.68
C HIS A 375 -23.64 -62.06 -7.70
N LYS A 376 -23.22 -61.72 -8.93
CA LYS A 376 -22.82 -62.71 -9.94
C LYS A 376 -21.44 -63.32 -9.72
N LEU A 377 -20.57 -62.62 -8.99
CA LEU A 377 -19.21 -63.09 -8.68
C LEU A 377 -19.21 -64.08 -7.51
N TYR A 378 -20.10 -63.92 -6.53
CA TYR A 378 -20.22 -64.84 -5.39
C TYR A 378 -21.06 -66.10 -5.68
N GLU A 379 -22.06 -66.05 -6.57
CA GLU A 379 -22.83 -67.25 -6.97
C GLU A 379 -22.01 -68.28 -7.78
N LYS A 380 -20.83 -67.89 -8.28
CA LYS A 380 -19.94 -68.80 -9.03
C LYS A 380 -19.02 -69.63 -8.13
N ASP A 381 -18.84 -69.23 -6.87
CA ASP A 381 -18.04 -69.96 -5.88
C ASP A 381 -18.87 -70.98 -5.06
N GLU A 382 -20.21 -70.90 -5.07
CA GLU A 382 -21.09 -71.90 -4.42
C GLU A 382 -21.41 -73.13 -5.29
N LYS A 383 -20.91 -73.20 -6.53
CA LYS A 383 -21.13 -74.32 -7.48
C LYS A 383 -19.85 -75.06 -7.90
N ARG A 384 -18.80 -75.03 -7.08
CA ARG A 384 -17.62 -75.89 -7.27
C ARG A 384 -17.39 -76.83 -6.10
#